data_AF-A0A952GH78-F1
#
_entry.id   AF-A0A952GH78-F1
#
_cell.length_a   1.000
_cell.length_b   1.000
_cell.length_c   1.000
_cell.angle_alpha   90.00
_cell.angle_beta   90.00
_cell.angle_gamma   90.00
#
_symmetry.space_group_name_H-M   'P 1'
#
loop_
_entity.id
_entity.type
_entity.pdbx_description
1 polymer ?
#
loop_
_entity_poly.entity_id
_entity_poly.type
_entity_poly.pdbx_seq_one_letter_code
_entity_poly.pdbx_strand_id
1 'polypeptide(L)'
;IGVGGEQFALPEAVDSLRQMKNRPADDREVVVAGADPMNLVGVVLPGERVAAMPRNVVRYRNGLCEKEEEIATPVAKPPTQASAPPAGLF
;
A
#
# COMPACT_ATOMS: atom_id res chain seq x y z
N ILE A 1 16.77 30.47 8.93
CA ILE A 1 15.39 29.96 9.06
C ILE A 1 15.37 28.66 8.28
N GLY A 2 15.40 27.51 8.96
CA GLY A 2 15.45 26.21 8.30
C GLY A 2 14.14 25.91 7.60
N VAL A 3 14.20 25.35 6.40
CA VAL A 3 13.02 24.94 5.65
C VAL A 3 12.38 23.77 6.40
N GLY A 4 11.29 24.03 7.12
CA GLY A 4 10.48 22.97 7.69
C GLY A 4 9.87 22.14 6.56
N GLY A 5 10.37 20.92 6.36
CA GLY A 5 9.92 20.03 5.29
C GLY A 5 10.99 19.10 4.72
N GLU A 6 12.28 19.38 4.95
CA GLU A 6 13.35 18.44 4.60
C GLU A 6 13.37 17.31 5.63
N GLN A 7 12.66 16.22 5.34
CA GLN A 7 12.79 14.99 6.10
C GLN A 7 14.21 14.43 5.85
N PHE A 8 15.09 14.63 6.83
CA PHE A 8 16.41 14.01 6.84
C PHE A 8 16.23 12.51 7.05
N ALA A 9 16.24 11.75 5.95
CA ALA A 9 16.37 10.31 6.03
C ALA A 9 17.74 10.00 6.63
N LEU A 10 17.78 9.08 7.60
CA LEU A 10 19.06 8.55 8.06
C LEU A 10 19.76 7.84 6.88
N PRO A 11 21.11 7.86 6.78
CA PRO A 11 21.83 7.18 5.71
C PRO A 11 21.39 5.72 5.51
N GLU A 12 21.09 5.01 6.61
CA GLU A 12 20.64 3.62 6.62
C GLU A 12 19.29 3.41 5.93
N ALA A 13 18.44 4.45 5.85
CA ALA A 13 17.18 4.37 5.13
C ALA A 13 17.41 4.20 3.62
N VAL A 14 18.43 4.85 3.06
CA VAL A 14 18.80 4.68 1.65
C VAL A 14 19.29 3.27 1.39
N ASP A 15 20.12 2.72 2.28
CA ASP A 15 20.62 1.35 2.15
C ASP A 15 19.49 0.32 2.25
N SER A 16 18.55 0.51 3.18
CA SER A 16 17.35 -0.32 3.31
C SER A 16 16.50 -0.29 2.03
N LEU A 17 16.23 0.89 1.47
CA LEU A 17 15.46 1.02 0.23
C LEU A 17 16.18 0.37 -0.97
N ARG A 18 17.52 0.44 -1.05
CA ARG A 18 18.31 -0.25 -2.09
C ARG A 18 18.21 -1.77 -1.96
N GLN A 19 18.22 -2.30 -0.74
CA GLN A 19 18.03 -3.73 -0.49
C GLN A 19 16.62 -4.17 -0.90
N MET A 20 15.59 -3.39 -0.57
CA MET A 20 14.20 -3.68 -0.99
C MET A 20 14.06 -3.71 -2.51
N LYS A 21 14.66 -2.77 -3.24
CA LYS A 21 14.64 -2.74 -4.71
C LYS A 21 15.20 -4.01 -5.36
N ASN A 22 16.20 -4.64 -4.72
CA ASN A 22 16.86 -5.84 -5.25
C ASN A 22 16.12 -7.14 -4.87
N ARG A 23 15.10 -7.07 -4.03
CA ARG A 23 14.27 -8.22 -3.67
C ARG A 23 13.35 -8.57 -4.83
N PRO A 24 13.02 -9.86 -5.06
CA PRO A 24 11.93 -10.24 -5.94
C PRO A 24 10.65 -9.48 -5.56
N ALA A 25 9.95 -8.96 -6.57
CA ALA A 25 8.63 -8.38 -6.43
C ALA A 25 7.70 -9.37 -5.69
N ASP A 26 6.96 -8.88 -4.71
CA ASP A 26 5.87 -9.64 -4.10
C ASP A 26 4.54 -9.11 -4.62
N ASP A 27 3.60 -10.01 -4.94
CA ASP A 27 2.28 -9.63 -5.44
C ASP A 27 1.37 -9.11 -4.32
N ARG A 28 1.96 -8.47 -3.30
CA ARG A 28 1.22 -7.91 -2.18
C ARG A 28 0.61 -6.59 -2.58
N GLU A 29 -0.66 -6.46 -2.22
CA GLU A 29 -1.39 -5.22 -2.35
C GLU A 29 -1.27 -4.41 -1.05
N VAL A 30 -0.98 -3.12 -1.17
CA VAL A 30 -0.98 -2.17 -0.06
C VAL A 30 -2.07 -1.14 -0.32
N VAL A 31 -3.02 -1.01 0.61
CA VAL A 31 -4.11 -0.04 0.53
C VAL A 31 -3.80 1.14 1.46
N VAL A 32 -3.82 2.34 0.90
CA VAL A 32 -3.55 3.59 1.63
C VAL A 32 -4.75 4.52 1.49
N ALA A 33 -5.14 5.20 2.57
CA ALA A 33 -6.22 6.18 2.50
C ALA A 33 -5.80 7.38 1.63
N GLY A 34 -6.72 7.95 0.86
CA GLY A 34 -6.43 9.11 0.00
C GLY A 34 -5.93 10.33 0.80
N ALA A 35 -6.38 10.47 2.04
CA ALA A 35 -5.95 11.52 2.96
C ALA A 35 -4.63 11.23 3.70
N ASP A 36 -4.04 10.04 3.54
CA ASP A 36 -2.79 9.67 4.19
C ASP A 36 -1.58 10.34 3.49
N PRO A 37 -0.55 10.79 4.23
CA PRO A 37 0.68 11.32 3.65
C PRO A 37 1.39 10.36 2.68
N MET A 38 1.15 9.05 2.76
CA MET A 38 1.66 8.02 1.85
C MET A 38 0.86 7.91 0.54
N ASN A 39 -0.12 8.77 0.29
CA ASN A 39 -0.70 8.96 -1.03
C ASN A 39 0.31 9.72 -1.93
N LEU A 40 1.18 8.95 -2.60
CA LEU A 40 2.31 9.45 -3.39
C LEU A 40 2.02 9.54 -4.90
N VAL A 41 0.82 9.18 -5.34
CA VAL A 41 0.41 9.25 -6.75
C VAL A 41 0.29 10.72 -7.19
N GLY A 42 0.88 11.05 -8.34
CA GLY A 42 0.96 12.42 -8.84
C GLY A 42 1.95 13.30 -8.05
N VAL A 43 2.73 12.71 -7.15
CA VAL A 43 3.82 13.39 -6.41
C VAL A 43 5.16 12.72 -6.73
N VAL A 44 5.33 11.47 -6.29
CA VAL A 44 6.55 10.66 -6.57
C VAL A 44 6.27 9.64 -7.66
N LEU A 45 5.08 9.04 -7.61
CA LEU A 45 4.64 8.04 -8.59
C LEU A 45 3.89 8.73 -9.73
N PRO A 46 4.03 8.22 -10.98
CA PRO A 46 3.27 8.75 -12.10
C PRO A 46 1.78 8.47 -11.91
N GLY A 47 0.93 9.34 -12.47
CA GLY A 47 -0.53 9.21 -12.42
C GLY A 47 -1.23 10.48 -11.95
N GLU A 48 -2.56 10.50 -12.09
CA GLU A 48 -3.39 11.56 -11.52
C GLU A 48 -3.50 11.38 -10.01
N ARG A 49 -3.34 12.47 -9.27
CA ARG A 49 -3.37 12.43 -7.81
C ARG A 49 -4.77 12.10 -7.33
N VAL A 50 -4.89 11.00 -6.59
CA VAL A 50 -6.13 10.66 -5.87
C VAL A 50 -6.41 11.76 -4.84
N ALA A 51 -7.62 12.31 -4.87
CA ALA A 51 -8.00 13.40 -3.98
C ALA A 51 -7.92 12.98 -2.51
N ALA A 52 -7.41 13.88 -1.66
CA ALA A 52 -7.20 13.67 -0.23
C ALA A 52 -8.50 13.80 0.58
N MET A 53 -9.50 13.00 0.22
CA MET A 53 -10.82 12.98 0.84
C MET A 53 -11.03 11.69 1.65
N PRO A 54 -11.85 11.74 2.72
CA PRO A 54 -12.33 10.54 3.37
C PRO A 54 -12.98 9.58 2.35
N ARG A 55 -12.80 8.28 2.54
CA ARG A 55 -13.34 7.20 1.69
C ARG A 55 -12.60 6.96 0.35
N ASN A 56 -11.76 7.89 -0.09
CA ASN A 56 -10.83 7.62 -1.19
C ASN A 56 -9.70 6.70 -0.70
N VAL A 57 -9.22 5.80 -1.57
CA VAL A 57 -8.09 4.92 -1.29
C VAL A 57 -7.21 4.77 -2.52
N VAL A 58 -5.93 4.48 -2.30
CA VAL A 58 -4.95 4.14 -3.31
C VAL A 58 -4.51 2.70 -3.07
N ARG A 59 -4.53 1.85 -4.10
CA ARG A 59 -3.98 0.50 -4.06
C ARG A 59 -2.64 0.49 -4.78
N TYR A 60 -1.61 0.03 -4.08
CA TYR A 60 -0.28 -0.18 -4.64
C TYR A 60 0.01 -1.66 -4.81
N ARG A 61 0.51 -2.03 -5.99
CA ARG A 61 1.08 -3.34 -6.26
C ARG A 61 2.40 -3.15 -6.98
N ASN A 62 3.48 -3.71 -6.45
CA ASN A 62 4.83 -3.55 -7.01
C ASN A 62 5.26 -2.09 -7.26
N GLY A 63 4.80 -1.16 -6.40
CA GLY A 63 5.10 0.27 -6.52
C GLY A 63 4.30 1.01 -7.60
N LEU A 64 3.36 0.34 -8.28
CA LEU A 64 2.43 0.95 -9.22
C LEU A 64 1.06 1.13 -8.56
N CYS A 65 0.40 2.24 -8.85
CA CYS A 65 -0.99 2.44 -8.48
C CYS A 65 -1.91 1.79 -9.52
N GLU A 66 -2.90 1.03 -9.05
CA GLU A 66 -3.96 0.49 -9.91
C GLU A 66 -5.05 1.54 -10.10
N LYS A 67 -5.61 1.65 -11.31
CA LYS A 67 -6.59 2.70 -11.64
C LYS A 67 -7.88 2.52 -10.84
N GLU A 68 -8.50 3.66 -10.52
CA GLU A 68 -9.70 3.79 -9.68
C GLU A 68 -10.91 2.94 -10.11
N GLU A 69 -10.99 2.52 -11.38
CA GLU A 69 -12.11 1.71 -11.90
C GLU A 69 -12.26 0.35 -11.21
N GLU A 70 -11.23 -0.16 -10.54
CA GLU A 70 -11.25 -1.43 -9.81
C GLU A 70 -11.38 -1.26 -8.28
N ILE A 71 -11.41 -0.01 -7.79
CA ILE A 71 -11.51 0.29 -6.35
C ILE A 71 -12.95 0.19 -5.84
N ALA A 72 -13.94 0.22 -6.75
CA ALA A 72 -15.36 0.06 -6.43
C ALA A 72 -15.76 -1.37 -6.01
N THR A 73 -14.88 -2.36 -6.16
CA THR A 73 -15.14 -3.69 -5.60
C THR A 73 -14.49 -3.79 -4.23
N PRO A 74 -15.27 -3.89 -3.13
CA PRO A 74 -14.67 -4.31 -1.87
C PRO A 74 -14.16 -5.73 -2.10
N VAL A 75 -12.84 -5.96 -1.93
CA VAL A 75 -12.27 -7.31 -1.84
C VAL A 75 -12.85 -7.95 -0.58
N ALA A 76 -14.05 -8.49 -0.71
CA ALA A 76 -14.61 -9.44 0.23
C ALA A 76 -13.99 -10.79 -0.07
N LYS A 77 -12.88 -11.10 0.62
CA LYS A 77 -12.66 -12.47 1.06
C LYS A 77 -11.98 -12.43 2.44
N PRO A 78 -12.70 -12.70 3.55
CA PRO A 78 -12.02 -13.08 4.78
C PRO A 78 -11.12 -14.29 4.48
N PRO A 79 -9.93 -14.43 5.11
CA PRO A 79 -9.13 -15.63 4.93
C PRO A 79 -10.04 -16.82 5.21
N THR A 80 -10.19 -17.70 4.22
CA THR A 80 -10.80 -19.01 4.37
C THR A 80 -10.14 -19.65 5.57
N GLN A 81 -10.79 -19.58 6.73
CA GLN A 81 -10.35 -20.30 7.91
C GLN A 81 -10.50 -21.77 7.53
N ALA A 82 -9.34 -22.44 7.43
CA ALA A 82 -9.24 -23.84 7.11
C ALA A 82 -10.18 -24.65 8.00
N SER A 83 -10.96 -25.56 7.40
CA SER A 83 -11.70 -26.55 8.17
C SER A 83 -10.74 -27.39 8.99
N ALA A 84 -11.04 -27.58 10.27
CA ALA A 84 -10.47 -28.61 11.12
C ALA A 84 -11.63 -29.47 11.69
N PRO A 85 -11.38 -30.76 11.98
CA PRO A 85 -12.24 -31.90 11.63
C PRO A 85 -13.46 -32.10 12.56
N PRO A 86 -14.42 -32.98 12.19
CA PRO A 86 -15.51 -33.31 13.10
C PRO A 86 -14.95 -34.02 14.33
N ALA A 87 -15.08 -33.39 15.50
CA ALA A 87 -14.95 -34.07 16.78
C ALA A 87 -16.17 -34.97 16.96
N GLY A 88 -16.07 -36.21 16.49
CA GLY A 88 -16.93 -37.28 16.98
C GLY A 88 -16.45 -37.71 18.37
N LEU A 89 -17.28 -37.50 19.40
CA LEU A 89 -17.63 -38.51 20.41
C LEU A 89 -18.71 -37.96 21.35
N PHE A 90 -19.98 -38.28 21.06
CA PHE A 90 -20.98 -38.71 22.04
C PHE A 90 -21.71 -39.89 21.40
#